data_AF-A0A2T2TVP0-F1
#
_entry.id   AF-A0A2T2TVP0-F1
#
_cell.length_a   1.000
_cell.length_b   1.000
_cell.length_c   1.000
_cell.angle_alpha   90.00
_cell.angle_beta   90.00
_cell.angle_gamma   90.00
#
_symmetry.space_group_name_H-M   'P 1'
#
loop_
_entity.id
_entity.type
_entity.pdbx_description
1 polymer ?
#
loop_
_entity_poly.entity_id
_entity_poly.type
_entity_poly.pdbx_seq_one_letter_code
_entity_poly.pdbx_strand_id
1 'polypeptide(L)'
;VDMHRKTERAESRPRVLFLIGAKQLYFFGKESYAHTLIEAAGGTSVTADLERTSSELSEEFVLKARPDVIIGSFADSIDAAALAAMHPTWKEAVPAVREGRVHAINGNLILRPGPRIVKGARRMARVLHPGLFASAGSDSQAYKTRP
;
A
#
# COMPACT_ATOMS: atom_id res chain seq x y z
N VAL A 1 14.06 -14.80 -3.02
CA VAL A 1 14.37 -15.71 -1.90
C VAL A 1 14.47 -14.95 -0.57
N ASP A 2 15.18 -13.82 -0.48
CA ASP A 2 15.35 -13.09 0.80
C ASP A 2 14.09 -12.33 1.33
N MET A 3 13.25 -11.77 0.46
CA MET A 3 12.06 -10.99 0.87
C MET A 3 11.04 -11.81 1.66
N HIS A 4 10.69 -13.00 1.17
CA HIS A 4 9.67 -13.86 1.79
C HIS A 4 10.10 -14.29 3.21
N ARG A 5 11.35 -14.73 3.36
CA ARG A 5 11.95 -15.07 4.65
C ARG A 5 11.99 -13.88 5.61
N LYS A 6 12.21 -12.65 5.11
CA LYS A 6 12.19 -11.44 5.94
C LYS A 6 10.77 -11.09 6.41
N THR A 7 9.78 -11.15 5.52
CA THR A 7 8.38 -10.85 5.86
C THR A 7 7.74 -11.92 6.75
N GLU A 8 8.16 -13.19 6.66
CA GLU A 8 7.72 -14.26 7.57
C GLU A 8 8.23 -14.06 9.00
N ARG A 9 9.33 -13.33 9.18
CA ARG A 9 9.91 -12.98 10.49
C ARG A 9 9.38 -11.64 11.02
N ALA A 10 8.47 -10.99 10.30
CA ALA A 10 7.84 -9.76 10.78
C ALA A 10 6.97 -10.07 12.00
N GLU A 11 7.14 -9.31 13.07
CA GLU A 11 6.35 -9.47 14.31
C GLU A 11 4.86 -9.11 14.13
N SER A 12 4.52 -8.34 13.09
CA SER A 12 3.14 -7.98 12.76
C SER A 12 2.91 -7.95 11.26
N ARG A 13 1.66 -8.21 10.84
CA ARG A 13 1.20 -8.04 9.45
C ARG A 13 0.30 -6.80 9.40
N PRO A 14 0.77 -5.65 8.90
CA PRO A 14 -0.03 -4.42 8.86
C PRO A 14 -1.31 -4.61 8.03
N ARG A 15 -2.40 -3.99 8.47
CA ARG A 15 -3.66 -3.90 7.72
C ARG A 15 -3.51 -2.90 6.59
N VAL A 16 -3.69 -3.34 5.36
CA VAL A 16 -3.42 -2.54 4.15
C VAL A 16 -4.71 -2.27 3.39
N LEU A 17 -4.96 -0.99 3.08
CA LEU A 17 -5.98 -0.58 2.13
C LEU A 17 -5.31 -0.17 0.81
N PHE A 18 -5.71 -0.78 -0.30
CA PHE A 18 -5.24 -0.42 -1.64
C PHE A 18 -6.32 0.36 -2.41
N LEU A 19 -5.97 1.56 -2.87
CA LEU A 19 -6.86 2.47 -3.59
C LEU A 19 -6.33 2.81 -4.98
N ILE A 20 -7.23 2.96 -5.94
CA ILE A 20 -6.93 3.38 -7.32
C ILE A 20 -7.40 4.83 -7.55
N GLY A 21 -8.33 5.31 -6.73
CA GLY A 21 -8.78 6.70 -6.68
C GLY A 21 -8.70 7.25 -5.27
N ALA A 22 -8.31 8.53 -5.15
CA ALA A 22 -8.15 9.18 -3.84
C ALA A 22 -9.42 9.87 -3.34
N LYS A 23 -10.28 10.32 -4.27
CA LYS A 23 -11.58 10.95 -3.96
C LYS A 23 -12.74 9.95 -4.05
N GLN A 24 -12.76 9.18 -5.13
CA GLN A 24 -13.64 8.02 -5.28
C GLN A 24 -12.84 6.79 -4.86
N LEU A 25 -13.27 6.14 -3.79
CA LEU A 25 -12.52 5.11 -3.07
C LEU A 25 -12.58 3.76 -3.80
N TYR A 26 -12.16 3.76 -5.06
CA TYR A 26 -12.11 2.55 -5.87
C TYR A 26 -11.04 1.60 -5.34
N PHE A 27 -11.47 0.38 -5.09
CA PHE A 27 -10.62 -0.70 -4.61
C PHE A 27 -10.65 -1.89 -5.58
N PHE A 28 -9.75 -2.83 -5.34
CA PHE A 28 -9.86 -4.16 -5.92
C PHE A 28 -10.12 -5.20 -4.83
N GLY A 29 -11.08 -6.09 -5.08
CA GLY A 29 -11.44 -7.18 -4.17
C GLY A 29 -10.42 -8.33 -4.11
N LYS A 30 -10.80 -9.39 -3.39
CA LYS A 30 -9.96 -10.56 -3.03
C LYS A 30 -9.16 -11.17 -4.17
N GLU A 31 -9.76 -11.31 -5.35
CA GLU A 31 -9.14 -12.00 -6.48
C GLU A 31 -8.29 -11.06 -7.36
N SER A 32 -7.92 -9.90 -6.82
CA SER A 32 -7.08 -8.94 -7.50
C SER A 32 -5.60 -9.22 -7.29
N TYR A 33 -4.81 -8.74 -8.23
CA TYR A 33 -3.37 -8.88 -8.16
C TYR A 33 -2.76 -8.02 -7.04
N ALA A 34 -3.39 -6.89 -6.71
CA ALA A 34 -3.03 -6.06 -5.57
C ALA A 34 -3.13 -6.84 -4.25
N HIS A 35 -4.20 -7.62 -4.06
CA HIS A 35 -4.36 -8.48 -2.88
C HIS A 35 -3.21 -9.48 -2.75
N THR A 36 -2.88 -10.19 -3.83
CA THR A 36 -1.78 -11.16 -3.85
C THR A 36 -0.45 -10.51 -3.47
N LEU A 37 -0.22 -9.26 -3.91
CA LEU A 37 1.01 -8.53 -3.60
C LEU A 37 1.10 -8.08 -2.16
N ILE A 38 -0.02 -7.64 -1.58
CA ILE A 38 -0.09 -7.26 -0.17
C ILE A 38 0.28 -8.46 0.71
N GLU A 39 -0.32 -9.61 0.44
CA GLU A 39 -0.05 -10.85 1.18
C GLU A 39 1.42 -11.29 1.03
N ALA A 40 1.95 -11.25 -0.20
CA ALA A 40 3.35 -11.59 -0.48
C ALA A 40 4.35 -10.60 0.15
N ALA A 41 3.94 -9.35 0.36
CA ALA A 41 4.72 -8.31 1.03
C ALA A 41 4.61 -8.38 2.58
N GLY A 42 3.84 -9.33 3.12
CA GLY A 42 3.65 -9.53 4.55
C GLY A 42 2.64 -8.58 5.19
N GLY A 43 1.68 -8.05 4.41
CA GLY A 43 0.53 -7.32 4.94
C GLY A 43 -0.74 -8.16 4.87
N THR A 44 -1.82 -7.62 5.43
CA THR A 44 -3.16 -8.20 5.36
C THR A 44 -4.10 -7.20 4.68
N SER A 45 -4.73 -7.58 3.58
CA SER A 45 -5.66 -6.65 2.90
C SER A 45 -6.93 -6.45 3.73
N VAL A 46 -7.36 -5.21 3.93
CA VAL A 46 -8.66 -4.94 4.60
C VAL A 46 -9.86 -5.30 3.73
N THR A 47 -9.66 -5.47 2.43
CA THR A 47 -10.71 -5.85 1.46
C THR A 47 -10.68 -7.34 1.11
N ALA A 48 -9.97 -8.17 1.89
CA ALA A 48 -9.78 -9.60 1.63
C ALA A 48 -11.09 -10.40 1.56
N ASP A 49 -12.12 -9.95 2.28
CA ASP A 49 -13.43 -10.62 2.35
C ASP A 49 -14.46 -10.02 1.39
N LEU A 50 -14.09 -8.99 0.63
CA LEU A 50 -14.98 -8.37 -0.35
C LEU A 50 -14.86 -9.08 -1.70
N GLU A 51 -16.00 -9.51 -2.24
CA GLU A 51 -16.09 -10.11 -3.58
C GLU A 51 -15.66 -9.13 -4.69
N ARG A 52 -15.39 -9.66 -5.89
CA ARG A 52 -14.94 -8.86 -7.04
C ARG A 52 -16.00 -7.82 -7.42
N THR A 53 -15.67 -6.55 -7.35
CA THR A 53 -15.57 -5.60 -8.49
C THR A 53 -15.23 -4.20 -8.00
N SER A 54 -14.67 -3.40 -8.93
CA SER A 54 -14.24 -2.01 -8.83
C SER A 54 -15.35 -1.03 -8.44
N SER A 55 -15.94 -1.24 -7.27
CA SER A 55 -16.95 -0.37 -6.67
C SER A 55 -16.28 0.62 -5.73
N GLU A 56 -17.00 1.68 -5.39
CA GLU A 56 -16.55 2.66 -4.41
C GLU A 56 -16.74 2.10 -3.00
N LEU A 57 -15.67 2.09 -2.19
CA LEU A 57 -15.81 1.80 -0.75
C LEU A 57 -16.54 2.94 -0.06
N SER A 58 -17.38 2.62 0.91
CA SER A 58 -17.93 3.64 1.80
C SER A 58 -16.86 4.15 2.76
N GLU A 59 -16.95 5.42 3.16
CA GLU A 59 -16.08 5.96 4.22
C GLU A 59 -16.24 5.19 5.53
N GLU A 60 -17.47 4.78 5.86
CA GLU A 60 -17.78 3.98 7.04
C GLU A 60 -16.99 2.66 7.06
N PHE A 61 -16.86 2.00 5.91
CA PHE A 61 -16.04 0.81 5.80
C PHE A 61 -14.59 1.10 6.17
N VAL A 62 -14.00 2.19 5.65
CA VAL A 62 -12.60 2.55 5.94
C VAL A 62 -12.41 2.89 7.42
N LEU A 63 -13.34 3.64 8.01
CA LEU A 63 -13.34 3.98 9.43
C LEU A 63 -13.42 2.73 10.32
N LYS A 64 -14.23 1.74 9.95
CA LYS A 64 -14.33 0.46 10.68
C LYS A 64 -13.12 -0.44 10.45
N ALA A 65 -12.62 -0.47 9.21
CA ALA A 65 -11.50 -1.30 8.81
C ALA A 65 -10.17 -0.83 9.41
N ARG A 66 -10.04 0.46 9.76
CA ARG A 66 -8.86 1.06 10.42
C ARG A 66 -7.53 0.55 9.82
N PRO A 67 -7.25 0.84 8.54
CA PRO A 67 -6.00 0.41 7.93
C PRO A 67 -4.79 1.08 8.62
N ASP A 68 -3.72 0.30 8.80
CA ASP A 68 -2.43 0.75 9.30
C ASP A 68 -1.60 1.41 8.19
N VAL A 69 -1.85 1.01 6.93
CA VAL A 69 -1.19 1.54 5.74
C VAL A 69 -2.20 1.72 4.61
N ILE A 70 -2.14 2.87 3.93
CA ILE A 70 -2.86 3.09 2.67
C ILE A 70 -1.85 3.12 1.53
N ILE A 71 -2.08 2.29 0.52
CA ILE A 71 -1.30 2.27 -0.72
C ILE A 71 -2.19 2.74 -1.86
N GLY A 72 -1.77 3.81 -2.52
CA GLY A 72 -2.50 4.36 -3.66
C GLY A 72 -1.77 4.16 -4.97
N SER A 73 -2.50 3.74 -5.99
CA SER A 73 -2.10 3.90 -7.39
C SER A 73 -2.83 5.09 -7.99
N PHE A 74 -2.57 6.27 -7.46
CA PHE A 74 -3.18 7.53 -7.87
C PHE A 74 -2.50 8.10 -9.13
N ALA A 75 -3.23 8.91 -9.90
CA ALA A 75 -2.67 9.67 -11.02
C ALA A 75 -1.62 10.69 -10.55
N ASP A 76 -1.89 11.33 -9.40
CA ASP A 76 -1.02 12.30 -8.74
C ASP A 76 -0.38 11.70 -7.47
N SER A 77 0.75 12.23 -7.00
CA SER A 77 1.31 11.80 -5.72
C SER A 77 0.45 12.33 -4.57
N ILE A 78 -0.49 11.52 -4.09
CA ILE A 78 -1.34 11.83 -2.93
C ILE A 78 -0.67 11.31 -1.66
N ASP A 79 -0.59 12.17 -0.66
CA ASP A 79 -0.10 11.86 0.68
C ASP A 79 -1.24 11.85 1.72
N ALA A 80 -0.89 11.71 3.00
CA ALA A 80 -1.86 11.67 4.09
C ALA A 80 -2.62 12.99 4.28
N ALA A 81 -1.97 14.14 4.05
CA ALA A 81 -2.61 15.44 4.19
C ALA A 81 -3.66 15.65 3.09
N ALA A 82 -3.34 15.27 1.86
CA ALA A 82 -4.28 15.30 0.74
C ALA A 82 -5.47 14.36 0.97
N LEU A 83 -5.26 13.13 1.46
CA LEU A 83 -6.36 12.23 1.84
C LEU A 83 -7.21 12.80 2.97
N ALA A 84 -6.61 13.40 4.00
CA ALA A 84 -7.34 14.04 5.09
C ALA A 84 -8.16 15.24 4.62
N ALA A 85 -7.70 15.97 3.60
CA ALA A 85 -8.47 17.06 3.00
C ALA A 85 -9.70 16.55 2.23
N MET A 86 -9.59 15.39 1.58
CA MET A 86 -10.70 14.76 0.84
C MET A 86 -11.68 14.02 1.77
N HIS A 87 -11.16 13.41 2.84
CA HIS A 87 -11.93 12.65 3.84
C HIS A 87 -11.58 13.15 5.25
N PRO A 88 -12.14 14.29 5.69
CA PRO A 88 -11.79 14.92 6.98
C PRO A 88 -11.97 14.02 8.19
N THR A 89 -12.96 13.12 8.15
CA THR A 89 -13.26 12.13 9.19
C THR A 89 -12.10 11.16 9.44
N TRP A 90 -11.21 10.97 8.46
CA TRP A 90 -10.11 10.01 8.56
C TRP A 90 -8.92 10.54 9.35
N LYS A 91 -8.76 11.86 9.43
CA LYS A 91 -7.59 12.52 10.03
C LYS A 91 -7.25 11.99 11.43
N GLU A 92 -8.27 11.71 12.23
CA GLU A 92 -8.12 11.23 13.61
C GLU A 92 -8.47 9.75 13.76
N ALA A 93 -9.38 9.22 12.93
CA ALA A 93 -9.92 7.88 13.09
C ALA A 93 -9.14 6.78 12.33
N VAL A 94 -8.42 7.13 11.26
CA VAL A 94 -7.70 6.17 10.43
C VAL A 94 -6.21 6.19 10.76
N PRO A 95 -5.63 5.09 11.30
CA PRO A 95 -4.22 5.03 11.71
C PRO A 95 -3.26 5.45 10.59
N ALA A 96 -3.46 4.94 9.37
CA ALA A 96 -2.62 5.26 8.22
C ALA A 96 -2.56 6.77 7.90
N VAL A 97 -3.67 7.50 8.05
CA VAL A 97 -3.72 8.94 7.78
C VAL A 97 -3.08 9.71 8.93
N ARG A 98 -3.44 9.36 10.16
CA ARG A 98 -2.92 9.99 11.39
C ARG A 98 -1.40 9.86 11.51
N GLU A 99 -0.85 8.71 11.13
CA GLU A 99 0.58 8.38 11.24
C GLU A 99 1.36 8.69 9.95
N GLY A 100 0.71 9.24 8.92
CA GLY A 100 1.36 9.57 7.66
C GLY A 100 1.79 8.36 6.82
N ARG A 101 1.23 7.18 7.08
CA ARG A 101 1.52 5.91 6.37
C ARG A 101 0.67 5.78 5.09
N VAL A 102 0.71 6.80 4.25
CA VAL A 102 0.05 6.85 2.95
C VAL A 102 1.13 6.87 1.86
N HIS A 103 1.09 5.90 0.96
CA HIS A 103 2.16 5.70 -0.02
C HIS A 103 1.60 5.56 -1.44
N ALA A 104 2.06 6.41 -2.33
CA ALA A 104 1.82 6.26 -3.75
C ALA A 104 2.78 5.21 -4.35
N ILE A 105 2.23 4.19 -5.01
CA ILE A 105 3.00 3.25 -5.83
C ILE A 105 2.42 3.21 -7.23
N ASN A 106 3.29 3.36 -8.24
CA ASN A 106 2.89 3.40 -9.63
C ASN A 106 2.11 2.13 -10.03
N GLY A 107 0.89 2.31 -10.55
CA GLY A 107 0.01 1.23 -10.99
C GLY A 107 0.62 0.31 -12.05
N ASN A 108 1.54 0.80 -12.88
CA ASN A 108 2.26 -0.04 -13.85
C ASN A 108 3.13 -1.13 -13.19
N LEU A 109 3.41 -1.02 -11.88
CA LEU A 109 4.15 -2.02 -11.11
C LEU A 109 3.25 -3.03 -10.38
N ILE A 110 1.95 -2.72 -10.22
CA ILE A 110 1.03 -3.46 -9.34
C ILE A 110 -0.17 -4.01 -10.10
N LEU A 111 -0.64 -3.31 -11.14
CA LEU A 111 -1.91 -3.59 -11.82
C LEU A 111 -1.75 -4.39 -13.12
N ARG A 112 -0.52 -4.63 -13.58
CA ARG A 112 -0.24 -5.42 -14.79
C ARG A 112 0.60 -6.65 -14.45
N PRO A 113 0.10 -7.88 -14.67
CA PRO A 113 0.90 -9.09 -14.50
C PRO A 113 2.11 -9.06 -15.46
N GLY A 114 3.30 -9.32 -14.92
CA GLY A 114 4.54 -9.28 -15.68
C GLY A 114 5.79 -9.32 -14.79
N PRO A 115 7.00 -9.35 -15.37
CA PRO A 115 8.27 -9.53 -14.63
C PRO A 115 8.55 -8.42 -13.62
N ARG A 116 7.88 -7.27 -13.74
CA ARG A 116 7.99 -6.13 -12.83
C ARG A 116 7.29 -6.36 -11.48
N ILE A 117 6.53 -7.43 -11.34
CA ILE A 117 5.79 -7.76 -10.12
C ILE A 117 6.66 -7.84 -8.87
N VAL A 118 7.84 -8.45 -9.02
CA VAL A 118 8.79 -8.64 -7.92
C VAL A 118 9.29 -7.28 -7.42
N LYS A 119 9.39 -6.28 -8.31
CA LYS A 119 9.77 -4.91 -7.95
C LYS A 119 8.64 -4.22 -7.17
N GLY A 120 7.38 -4.43 -7.57
CA GLY A 120 6.20 -3.96 -6.85
C GLY A 120 6.10 -4.54 -5.44
N ALA A 121 6.18 -5.87 -5.32
CA ALA A 121 6.17 -6.58 -4.03
C ALA A 121 7.29 -6.12 -3.09
N ARG A 122 8.51 -5.96 -3.60
CA ARG A 122 9.65 -5.42 -2.80
C ARG A 122 9.43 -3.97 -2.36
N ARG A 123 8.73 -3.16 -3.15
CA ARG A 123 8.41 -1.79 -2.75
C ARG A 123 7.35 -1.79 -1.65
N MET A 124 6.31 -2.62 -1.78
CA MET A 124 5.32 -2.82 -0.73
C MET A 124 5.97 -3.32 0.56
N ALA A 125 6.80 -4.37 0.51
CA ALA A 125 7.42 -4.94 1.71
C ALA A 125 8.24 -3.90 2.50
N ARG A 126 8.97 -3.01 1.81
CA ARG A 126 9.71 -1.91 2.45
C ARG A 126 8.82 -0.87 3.13
N VAL A 127 7.65 -0.62 2.57
CA VAL A 127 6.66 0.32 3.10
C VAL A 127 5.91 -0.28 4.29
N LEU A 128 5.57 -1.55 4.20
CA LEU A 128 4.87 -2.28 5.27
C LEU A 128 5.79 -2.50 6.47
N HIS A 129 7.06 -2.82 6.22
CA HIS A 129 8.03 -3.24 7.24
C HIS A 129 9.32 -2.41 7.22
N PRO A 130 9.28 -1.09 7.49
CA PRO A 130 10.47 -0.24 7.40
C PRO A 130 11.62 -0.74 8.29
N GLY A 131 11.34 -1.28 9.48
CA GLY A 131 12.36 -1.82 10.40
C GLY A 131 13.10 -3.07 9.88
N LEU A 132 12.47 -3.89 9.05
CA LEU A 132 13.09 -5.10 8.48
C LEU A 132 14.03 -4.80 7.29
N PHE A 133 13.86 -3.62 6.69
CA PHE A 133 14.63 -3.19 5.52
C PHE A 133 15.53 -1.97 5.80
N ALA A 134 15.44 -1.36 6.99
CA ALA A 134 16.31 -0.26 7.42
C ALA A 134 17.76 -0.71 7.73
N SER A 135 17.97 -2.00 8.04
CA SER A 135 19.31 -2.58 8.26
C SER A 135 20.05 -2.97 6.96
N ALA A 136 19.43 -2.78 5.79
CA ALA A 136 20.14 -2.84 4.51
C ALA A 136 20.71 -1.45 4.18
N GLY A 137 21.70 -1.03 4.97
CA GLY A 137 22.46 0.18 4.73
C GLY A 137 23.23 0.14 3.40
N SER A 138 23.27 1.30 2.76
CA SER A 138 24.07 1.69 1.58
C SER A 138 23.89 0.88 0.30
N ASP A 139 22.87 1.24 -0.48
CA ASP A 139 23.07 1.32 -1.93
C ASP A 139 22.51 2.65 -2.43
N SER A 140 23.19 3.70 -1.97
CA SER A 140 23.20 5.01 -2.61
C SER A 140 23.87 4.86 -3.97
N GLN A 141 23.17 4.25 -4.92
CA GLN A 141 23.57 4.32 -6.33
C GLN A 141 22.98 5.60 -6.90
N ALA A 142 23.83 6.61 -6.87
CA ALA A 142 23.67 7.91 -7.49
C ALA A 142 22.92 7.82 -8.83
N TYR A 143 21.76 8.48 -8.91
CA TYR A 143 21.35 9.10 -10.17
C TYR A 143 22.29 10.30 -10.39
N LYS A 144 23.53 10.01 -10.81
CA LYS A 144 24.36 10.98 -11.51
C LYS A 144 23.70 11.20 -12.87
N THR A 145 22.85 12.21 -12.94
CA THR A 145 22.59 12.95 -14.17
C THR A 145 23.95 13.35 -14.74
N ARG A 146 24.30 12.83 -15.92
CA ARG A 146 25.38 13.40 -16.73
C ARG A 146 24.74 14.42 -17.70
N PRO A 147 25.44 15.53 -17.98
CA PRO A 147 24.98 16.59 -18.87
C PRO A 147 24.80 16.10 -20.31
#